data_AF-A0A821LAJ4-F1
#
_entry.id   AF-A0A821LAJ4-F1
#
_cell.length_a   1.000
_cell.length_b   1.000
_cell.length_c   1.000
_cell.angle_alpha   90.00
_cell.angle_beta   90.00
_cell.angle_gamma   90.00
#
_symmetry.space_group_name_H-M   'P 1'
#
loop_
_entity.id
_entity.type
_entity.pdbx_description
1 polymer ?
#
loop_
_entity_poly.entity_id
_entity_poly.type
_entity_poly.pdbx_seq_one_letter_code
_entity_poly.pdbx_strand_id
1 'polypeptide(L)'
;NEKEKMTPREESTQTDQSLAVTGSLSSLKLTDVLKFISSLLLPLTLGVFTVIITVQQHEVAKQQREQDQRSSELQREQERHLNDERYKNDRLDTYIKEMGKLLEKHNGSIISSDVGITLARVKTLNVFRQLDPQRTVRVIRFLYEAKQLTDTQENRSLDLSTAELFDIDFRNSSVNKKKLNSLSLTMILNLPS
;
A
#
# COMPACT_ATOMS: atom_id res chain seq x y z
N ASN A 1 82.74 -16.78 60.45
CA ASN A 1 83.30 -17.81 59.53
C ASN A 1 82.84 -17.46 58.11
N GLU A 2 83.30 -16.48 57.34
CA GLU A 2 84.51 -15.66 57.20
C GLU A 2 85.86 -16.41 57.11
N LYS A 3 86.55 -16.12 55.99
CA LYS A 3 87.98 -16.34 55.63
C LYS A 3 88.32 -17.77 55.20
N GLU A 4 89.14 -18.06 54.19
CA GLU A 4 90.18 -17.34 53.43
C GLU A 4 90.48 -18.23 52.18
N LYS A 5 90.65 -17.70 50.95
CA LYS A 5 91.95 -17.44 50.30
C LYS A 5 92.80 -18.68 50.00
N MET A 6 93.02 -19.00 48.71
CA MET A 6 94.36 -19.03 48.08
C MET A 6 94.32 -19.41 46.58
N THR A 7 94.85 -18.49 45.77
CA THR A 7 95.48 -18.61 44.42
C THR A 7 96.76 -19.50 44.42
N PRO A 8 97.55 -19.65 43.33
CA PRO A 8 97.33 -19.72 41.86
C PRO A 8 98.20 -20.82 41.14
N ARG A 9 98.03 -21.02 39.81
CA ARG A 9 99.08 -21.19 38.74
C ARG A 9 98.49 -21.82 37.46
N GLU A 10 98.57 -21.10 36.33
CA GLU A 10 99.44 -21.37 35.13
C GLU A 10 99.00 -22.63 34.36
N GLU A 11 98.64 -22.61 33.08
CA GLU A 11 99.43 -22.22 31.91
C GLU A 11 98.58 -21.88 30.66
N SER A 12 99.21 -21.10 29.79
CA SER A 12 99.01 -20.82 28.36
C SER A 12 98.33 -21.93 27.53
N THR A 13 97.60 -21.64 26.44
CA THR A 13 98.17 -21.19 25.15
C THR A 13 97.06 -20.72 24.21
N GLN A 14 97.33 -19.65 23.45
CA GLN A 14 96.57 -19.20 22.27
C GLN A 14 96.37 -20.34 21.26
N THR A 15 95.19 -20.43 20.63
CA THR A 15 95.13 -20.62 19.18
C THR A 15 93.84 -20.01 18.65
N ASP A 16 94.01 -19.13 17.67
CA ASP A 16 93.00 -18.44 16.88
C ASP A 16 91.87 -19.33 16.41
N GLN A 17 90.62 -18.85 16.53
CA GLN A 17 89.65 -18.91 15.43
C GLN A 17 88.74 -17.68 15.48
N SER A 18 89.03 -16.74 14.59
CA SER A 18 88.17 -15.62 14.23
C SER A 18 86.83 -16.13 13.70
N LEU A 19 85.77 -16.03 14.50
CA LEU A 19 84.40 -16.02 13.99
C LEU A 19 83.95 -14.57 13.92
N ALA A 20 84.15 -14.01 12.73
CA ALA A 20 83.63 -12.72 12.36
C ALA A 20 82.12 -12.71 12.57
N VAL A 21 81.70 -12.11 13.69
CA VAL A 21 80.34 -11.60 13.90
C VAL A 21 80.15 -10.47 12.89
N THR A 22 79.85 -10.87 11.66
CA THR A 22 79.47 -9.95 10.60
C THR A 22 77.99 -9.66 10.77
N GLY A 23 77.72 -8.51 11.38
CA GLY A 23 76.44 -7.85 11.23
C GLY A 23 76.13 -7.70 9.75
N SER A 24 75.12 -8.42 9.28
CA SER A 24 74.48 -8.19 7.99
C SER A 24 72.98 -8.28 8.19
N LEU A 25 72.44 -7.27 8.88
CA LEU A 25 71.00 -7.03 9.03
C LEU A 25 70.48 -6.05 7.98
N SER A 26 71.06 -6.05 6.78
CA SER A 26 70.71 -5.10 5.71
C SER A 26 70.92 -5.69 4.32
N SER A 27 70.58 -6.97 4.14
CA SER A 27 70.41 -7.59 2.81
C SER A 27 69.04 -8.24 2.64
N LEU A 28 68.00 -7.65 3.24
CA LEU A 28 66.64 -7.87 2.74
C LEU A 28 66.57 -7.24 1.35
N LYS A 29 66.76 -8.11 0.35
CA LYS A 29 66.74 -7.77 -1.07
C LYS A 29 65.52 -6.91 -1.36
N LEU A 30 65.77 -5.63 -1.66
CA LEU A 30 64.75 -4.70 -2.17
C LEU A 30 63.96 -5.31 -3.33
N THR A 31 64.58 -6.20 -4.11
CA THR A 31 63.96 -6.97 -5.19
C THR A 31 62.97 -8.04 -4.71
N ASP A 32 63.20 -8.67 -3.56
CA ASP A 32 62.25 -9.61 -2.95
C ASP A 32 61.08 -8.86 -2.28
N VAL A 33 61.35 -7.69 -1.67
CA VAL A 33 60.31 -6.77 -1.18
C VAL A 33 59.44 -6.26 -2.34
N LEU A 34 60.04 -5.92 -3.48
CA LEU A 34 59.32 -5.46 -4.68
C LEU A 34 58.43 -6.55 -5.28
N LYS A 35 58.90 -7.82 -5.30
CA LYS A 35 58.08 -8.98 -5.73
C LYS A 35 56.91 -9.23 -4.78
N PHE A 36 57.11 -9.08 -3.47
CA PHE A 36 56.04 -9.17 -2.48
C PHE A 36 55.00 -8.06 -2.67
N ILE A 37 55.44 -6.81 -2.89
CA ILE A 37 54.54 -5.67 -3.16
C ILE A 37 53.75 -5.89 -4.46
N SER A 38 54.38 -6.40 -5.52
CA SER A 38 53.72 -6.76 -6.78
C SER A 38 52.68 -7.86 -6.60
N SER A 39 52.98 -8.88 -5.78
CA SER A 39 52.07 -9.99 -5.46
C SER A 39 50.86 -9.52 -4.66
N LEU A 40 51.00 -8.47 -3.86
CA LEU A 40 49.93 -7.93 -3.02
C LEU A 40 49.03 -6.93 -3.77
N LEU A 41 49.51 -6.36 -4.88
CA LEU A 41 48.79 -5.35 -5.65
C LEU A 41 47.48 -5.88 -6.25
N LEU A 42 47.49 -7.10 -6.80
CA LEU A 42 46.29 -7.74 -7.35
C LEU A 42 45.18 -7.94 -6.30
N PRO A 43 45.41 -8.62 -5.17
CA PRO A 43 44.37 -8.75 -4.13
C PRO A 43 43.98 -7.40 -3.51
N LEU A 44 44.89 -6.42 -3.41
CA LEU A 44 44.58 -5.08 -2.91
C LEU A 44 43.59 -4.33 -3.83
N THR A 45 43.84 -4.34 -5.14
CA THR A 45 42.93 -3.71 -6.12
C THR A 45 41.57 -4.38 -6.13
N LEU A 46 41.52 -5.72 -6.03
CA LEU A 46 40.26 -6.47 -5.91
C LEU A 46 39.50 -6.09 -4.62
N GLY A 47 40.20 -5.98 -3.49
CA GLY A 47 39.61 -5.59 -2.21
C GLY A 47 39.00 -4.20 -2.25
N VAL A 48 39.74 -3.21 -2.76
CA VAL A 48 39.26 -1.82 -2.91
C VAL A 48 38.07 -1.75 -3.86
N PHE A 49 38.13 -2.44 -4.99
CA PHE A 49 37.03 -2.48 -5.97
C PHE A 49 35.75 -3.08 -5.36
N THR A 50 35.89 -4.16 -4.60
CA THR A 50 34.77 -4.82 -3.91
C THR A 50 34.12 -3.89 -2.87
N VAL A 51 34.91 -3.16 -2.08
CA VAL A 51 34.40 -2.21 -1.08
C VAL A 51 33.64 -1.06 -1.75
N ILE A 52 34.17 -0.48 -2.84
CA ILE A 52 33.51 0.61 -3.57
C ILE A 52 32.15 0.15 -4.12
N ILE A 53 32.10 -1.02 -4.76
CA ILE A 53 30.85 -1.59 -5.29
C ILE A 53 29.83 -1.82 -4.17
N THR A 54 30.27 -2.38 -3.04
CA THR A 54 29.38 -2.70 -1.91
C THR A 54 28.75 -1.45 -1.31
N VAL A 55 29.53 -0.38 -1.15
CA VAL A 55 29.02 0.91 -0.62
C VAL A 55 28.04 1.55 -1.61
N GLN A 56 28.36 1.53 -2.90
CA GLN A 56 27.48 2.09 -3.94
C GLN A 56 26.15 1.32 -4.04
N GLN A 57 26.19 -0.01 -3.87
CA GLN A 57 25.00 -0.85 -3.86
C GLN A 57 24.07 -0.58 -2.67
N HIS A 58 24.61 -0.19 -1.50
CA HIS A 58 23.80 0.07 -0.31
C HIS A 58 22.83 1.25 -0.50
N GLU A 59 23.32 2.35 -1.09
CA GLU A 59 22.48 3.54 -1.33
C GLU A 59 21.43 3.28 -2.42
N VAL A 60 21.81 2.59 -3.50
CA VAL A 60 20.87 2.22 -4.58
C VAL A 60 19.79 1.26 -4.06
N ALA A 61 20.18 0.26 -3.26
CA ALA A 61 19.23 -0.68 -2.67
C ALA A 61 18.26 0.01 -1.70
N LYS A 62 18.73 1.01 -0.94
CA LYS A 62 17.86 1.78 -0.05
C LYS A 62 16.86 2.61 -0.86
N GLN A 63 17.33 3.32 -1.89
CA GLN A 63 16.44 4.10 -2.78
C GLN A 63 15.42 3.23 -3.50
N GLN A 64 15.82 2.06 -4.01
CA GLN A 64 14.90 1.10 -4.61
C GLN A 64 13.85 0.62 -3.62
N ARG A 65 14.24 0.26 -2.39
CA ARG A 65 13.27 -0.17 -1.36
C ARG A 65 12.26 0.91 -1.04
N GLU A 66 12.68 2.17 -0.93
CA GLU A 66 11.76 3.29 -0.67
C GLU A 66 10.82 3.51 -1.87
N GLN A 67 11.32 3.42 -3.09
CA GLN A 67 10.51 3.53 -4.30
C GLN A 67 9.49 2.38 -4.43
N ASP A 68 9.92 1.15 -4.15
CA ASP A 68 9.09 -0.05 -4.18
C ASP A 68 7.99 0.02 -3.12
N GLN A 69 8.31 0.51 -1.92
CA GLN A 69 7.33 0.75 -0.85
C GLN A 69 6.27 1.77 -1.28
N ARG A 70 6.69 2.93 -1.80
CA ARG A 70 5.76 3.96 -2.27
C ARG A 70 4.89 3.46 -3.42
N SER A 71 5.48 2.74 -4.38
CA SER A 71 4.74 2.16 -5.50
C SER A 71 3.72 1.14 -5.01
N SER A 72 4.09 0.28 -4.06
CA SER A 72 3.18 -0.70 -3.46
C SER A 72 2.05 -0.05 -2.69
N GLU A 73 2.32 1.02 -1.95
CA GLU A 73 1.30 1.78 -1.22
C GLU A 73 0.29 2.44 -2.16
N LEU A 74 0.78 3.11 -3.21
CA LEU A 74 -0.06 3.71 -4.24
C LEU A 74 -0.93 2.68 -4.95
N GLN A 75 -0.35 1.52 -5.31
CA GLN A 75 -1.10 0.42 -5.92
C GLN A 75 -2.19 -0.10 -4.97
N ARG A 76 -1.89 -0.30 -3.68
CA ARG A 76 -2.87 -0.74 -2.69
C ARG A 76 -3.98 0.27 -2.47
N GLU A 77 -3.68 1.56 -2.51
CA GLU A 77 -4.71 2.61 -2.42
C GLU A 77 -5.60 2.62 -3.66
N GLN A 78 -5.00 2.55 -4.84
CA GLN A 78 -5.74 2.49 -6.10
C GLN A 78 -6.62 1.23 -6.18
N GLU A 79 -6.10 0.07 -5.79
CA GLU A 79 -6.86 -1.18 -5.74
C GLU A 79 -8.03 -1.09 -4.75
N ARG A 80 -7.82 -0.51 -3.57
CA ARG A 80 -8.90 -0.27 -2.60
C ARG A 80 -10.00 0.61 -3.18
N HIS A 81 -9.63 1.71 -3.83
CA HIS A 81 -10.58 2.61 -4.47
C HIS A 81 -11.35 1.93 -5.60
N LEU A 82 -10.65 1.20 -6.49
CA LEU A 82 -11.28 0.45 -7.57
C LEU A 82 -12.23 -0.63 -7.05
N ASN A 83 -11.85 -1.31 -5.96
CA ASN A 83 -12.68 -2.34 -5.35
C ASN A 83 -13.94 -1.76 -4.70
N ASP A 84 -13.83 -0.61 -4.03
CA ASP A 84 -14.99 0.11 -3.47
C ASP A 84 -15.96 0.56 -4.58
N GLU A 85 -15.44 1.11 -5.67
CA GLU A 85 -16.25 1.52 -6.82
C GLU A 85 -16.94 0.33 -7.50
N ARG A 86 -16.23 -0.80 -7.65
CA ARG A 86 -16.81 -2.06 -8.17
C ARG A 86 -17.89 -2.58 -7.25
N TYR A 87 -17.65 -2.58 -5.94
CA TYR A 87 -18.62 -3.01 -4.95
C TYR A 87 -19.90 -2.19 -5.02
N LYS A 88 -19.80 -0.86 -5.07
CA LYS A 88 -20.96 0.04 -5.20
C LYS A 88 -21.72 -0.16 -6.52
N ASN A 89 -21.02 -0.38 -7.63
CA ASN A 89 -21.65 -0.71 -8.91
C ASN A 89 -22.39 -2.06 -8.85
N ASP A 90 -21.78 -3.10 -8.29
CA ASP A 90 -22.41 -4.41 -8.14
C ASP A 90 -23.67 -4.34 -7.25
N ARG A 91 -23.63 -3.51 -6.20
CA ARG A 91 -24.82 -3.24 -5.36
C ARG A 91 -25.95 -2.58 -6.15
N LEU A 92 -25.64 -1.59 -6.99
CA LEU A 92 -26.62 -0.95 -7.85
C LEU A 92 -27.22 -1.97 -8.83
N ASP A 93 -26.38 -2.72 -9.55
CA ASP A 93 -26.83 -3.68 -10.57
C ASP A 93 -27.67 -4.80 -9.96
N THR A 94 -27.24 -5.32 -8.80
CA THR A 94 -27.99 -6.31 -8.04
C THR A 94 -29.36 -5.77 -7.65
N TYR A 95 -29.43 -4.54 -7.14
CA TYR A 95 -30.69 -3.91 -6.77
C TYR A 95 -31.63 -3.77 -7.98
N ILE A 96 -31.14 -3.24 -9.11
CA ILE A 96 -31.95 -3.08 -10.33
C ILE A 96 -32.48 -4.43 -10.80
N LYS A 97 -31.65 -5.49 -10.77
CA LYS A 97 -32.06 -6.85 -11.14
C LYS A 97 -33.11 -7.42 -10.20
N GLU A 98 -32.93 -7.26 -8.88
CA GLU A 98 -33.91 -7.74 -7.89
C GLU A 98 -35.24 -7.01 -8.00
N MET A 99 -35.21 -5.69 -8.15
CA MET A 99 -36.42 -4.89 -8.34
C MET A 99 -37.09 -5.16 -9.67
N GLY A 100 -36.33 -5.39 -10.74
CA GLY A 100 -36.85 -5.82 -12.04
C GLY A 100 -37.62 -7.14 -11.93
N LYS A 101 -37.08 -8.13 -11.21
CA LYS A 101 -37.78 -9.40 -10.92
C LYS A 101 -39.05 -9.20 -10.10
N LEU A 102 -39.01 -8.29 -9.12
CA LEU A 102 -40.20 -7.97 -8.33
C LEU A 102 -41.26 -7.30 -9.21
N LEU A 103 -40.88 -6.37 -10.09
CA LEU A 103 -41.80 -5.76 -11.05
C LEU A 103 -42.42 -6.82 -11.96
N GLU A 104 -41.60 -7.69 -12.56
CA GLU A 104 -42.05 -8.77 -13.44
C GLU A 104 -43.06 -9.70 -12.73
N LYS A 105 -42.74 -10.13 -11.50
CA LYS A 105 -43.62 -10.96 -10.68
C LYS A 105 -44.97 -10.31 -10.36
N HIS A 106 -45.00 -8.97 -10.29
CA HIS A 106 -46.18 -8.19 -9.91
C HIS A 106 -46.76 -7.40 -11.10
N ASN A 107 -46.64 -7.92 -12.33
CA ASN A 107 -47.20 -7.31 -13.56
C ASN A 107 -46.82 -5.83 -13.75
N GLY A 108 -45.57 -5.48 -13.43
CA GLY A 108 -45.03 -4.13 -13.56
C GLY A 108 -45.34 -3.20 -12.38
N SER A 109 -45.94 -3.69 -11.29
CA SER A 109 -46.35 -2.84 -10.16
C SER A 109 -46.12 -3.52 -8.81
N ILE A 110 -44.99 -3.23 -8.16
CA ILE A 110 -44.67 -3.79 -6.83
C ILE A 110 -45.62 -3.26 -5.75
N ILE A 111 -46.14 -2.05 -5.98
CA ILE A 111 -47.15 -1.37 -5.17
C ILE A 111 -48.54 -2.04 -5.17
N SER A 112 -48.74 -3.10 -5.94
CA SER A 112 -50.00 -3.86 -5.97
C SER A 112 -50.20 -4.77 -4.75
N SER A 113 -49.15 -5.07 -3.96
CA SER A 113 -49.24 -5.96 -2.80
C SER A 113 -48.52 -5.38 -1.57
N ASP A 114 -49.09 -5.57 -0.38
CA ASP A 114 -48.50 -5.06 0.87
C ASP A 114 -47.13 -5.67 1.17
N VAL A 115 -46.97 -6.97 0.87
CA VAL A 115 -45.70 -7.69 1.02
C VAL A 115 -44.67 -7.15 0.03
N GLY A 116 -45.07 -6.92 -1.23
CA GLY A 116 -44.19 -6.35 -2.26
C GLY A 116 -43.71 -4.96 -1.89
N ILE A 117 -44.60 -4.07 -1.44
CA ILE A 117 -44.26 -2.72 -0.98
C ILE A 117 -43.27 -2.78 0.17
N THR A 118 -43.56 -3.59 1.19
CA THR A 118 -42.70 -3.67 2.38
C THR A 118 -41.31 -4.17 2.02
N LEU A 119 -41.23 -5.20 1.17
CA LEU A 119 -39.97 -5.76 0.71
C LEU A 119 -39.18 -4.75 -0.14
N ALA A 120 -39.85 -4.10 -1.10
CA ALA A 120 -39.26 -3.06 -1.94
C ALA A 120 -38.73 -1.89 -1.11
N ARG A 121 -39.50 -1.45 -0.11
CA ARG A 121 -39.13 -0.36 0.80
C ARG A 121 -37.87 -0.71 1.58
N VAL A 122 -37.86 -1.88 2.24
CA VAL A 122 -36.70 -2.33 3.02
C VAL A 122 -35.45 -2.45 2.15
N LYS A 123 -35.57 -3.06 0.97
CA LYS A 123 -34.46 -3.20 0.02
C LYS A 123 -33.93 -1.85 -0.43
N THR A 124 -34.82 -0.93 -0.81
CA THR A 124 -34.45 0.40 -1.30
C THR A 124 -33.75 1.21 -0.21
N LEU A 125 -34.29 1.23 1.02
CA LEU A 125 -33.67 1.93 2.14
C LEU A 125 -32.29 1.35 2.51
N ASN A 126 -32.13 0.03 2.44
CA ASN A 126 -30.84 -0.61 2.71
C ASN A 126 -29.80 -0.28 1.63
N VAL A 127 -30.23 -0.16 0.37
CA VAL A 127 -29.35 0.19 -0.75
C VAL A 127 -28.93 1.67 -0.69
N PHE A 128 -29.82 2.57 -0.32
CA PHE A 128 -29.47 3.99 -0.14
C PHE A 128 -28.38 4.22 0.90
N ARG A 129 -28.31 3.40 1.96
CA ARG A 129 -27.24 3.49 2.97
C ARG A 129 -25.87 3.03 2.47
N GLN A 130 -25.81 2.29 1.37
CA GLN A 130 -24.58 1.68 0.85
C GLN A 130 -24.07 2.35 -0.42
N LEU A 131 -24.93 3.08 -1.13
CA LEU A 131 -24.59 3.77 -2.37
C LEU A 131 -24.14 5.20 -2.08
N ASP A 132 -23.23 5.70 -2.91
CA ASP A 132 -22.92 7.11 -2.98
C ASP A 132 -24.10 7.91 -3.59
N PRO A 133 -24.08 9.24 -3.49
CA PRO A 133 -25.18 10.08 -3.98
C PRO A 133 -25.47 9.89 -5.47
N GLN A 134 -24.45 9.73 -6.33
CA GLN A 134 -24.67 9.60 -7.78
C GLN A 134 -25.41 8.31 -8.14
N ARG A 135 -25.04 7.20 -7.49
CA ARG A 135 -25.71 5.90 -7.70
C ARG A 135 -27.12 5.89 -7.10
N THR A 136 -27.32 6.58 -5.97
CA THR A 136 -28.65 6.77 -5.37
C THR A 136 -29.61 7.50 -6.30
N VAL A 137 -29.16 8.53 -7.03
CA VAL A 137 -29.96 9.20 -8.08
C VAL A 137 -30.44 8.20 -9.14
N ARG A 138 -29.60 7.23 -9.52
CA ARG A 138 -29.96 6.22 -10.53
C ARG A 138 -31.06 5.29 -10.03
N VAL A 139 -31.01 4.89 -8.76
CA VAL A 139 -32.08 4.10 -8.12
C VAL A 139 -33.39 4.88 -8.09
N ILE A 140 -33.36 6.15 -7.64
CA ILE A 140 -34.56 7.00 -7.57
C ILE A 140 -35.17 7.17 -8.97
N ARG A 141 -34.32 7.41 -9.99
CA ARG A 141 -34.77 7.51 -11.38
C ARG A 141 -35.44 6.23 -11.86
N PHE A 142 -34.80 5.08 -11.64
CA PHE A 142 -35.37 3.78 -12.02
C PHE A 142 -36.75 3.56 -11.40
N LEU A 143 -36.90 3.81 -10.09
CA LEU A 143 -38.18 3.64 -9.40
C LEU A 143 -39.26 4.61 -9.92
N TYR A 144 -38.87 5.84 -10.24
CA TYR A 144 -39.76 6.83 -10.82
C TYR A 144 -40.20 6.46 -12.25
N GLU A 145 -39.27 6.02 -13.11
CA GLU A 145 -39.57 5.56 -14.47
C GLU A 145 -40.44 4.31 -14.47
N ALA A 146 -40.22 3.41 -13.50
CA ALA A 146 -41.07 2.25 -13.25
C ALA A 146 -42.42 2.61 -12.61
N LYS A 147 -42.74 3.90 -12.40
CA LYS A 147 -43.98 4.39 -11.76
C LYS A 147 -44.21 3.86 -10.34
N GLN A 148 -43.15 3.44 -9.65
CA GLN A 148 -43.21 3.02 -8.25
C GLN A 148 -43.10 4.21 -7.29
N LEU A 149 -42.52 5.32 -7.76
CA LEU A 149 -42.55 6.61 -7.10
C LEU A 149 -43.45 7.56 -7.88
N THR A 150 -44.60 7.90 -7.30
CA THR A 150 -45.55 8.85 -7.88
C THR A 150 -45.96 9.93 -6.87
N ASP A 151 -46.29 11.10 -7.41
CA ASP A 151 -46.81 12.29 -6.73
C ASP A 151 -48.35 12.31 -6.73
N THR A 152 -48.98 11.53 -7.61
CA THR A 152 -50.43 11.53 -7.74
C THR A 152 -51.07 10.71 -6.62
N GLN A 153 -51.92 11.34 -5.80
CA GLN A 153 -52.68 10.68 -4.72
C GLN A 153 -53.53 9.48 -5.18
N GLU A 154 -53.85 9.41 -6.47
CA GLU A 154 -54.65 8.34 -7.07
C GLU A 154 -53.91 7.00 -7.16
N ASN A 155 -52.58 7.00 -7.09
CA ASN A 155 -51.76 5.80 -7.20
C ASN A 155 -50.98 5.56 -5.92
N ARG A 156 -51.01 4.31 -5.44
CA ARG A 156 -50.20 3.89 -4.30
C ARG A 156 -48.72 4.13 -4.64
N SER A 157 -47.96 4.74 -3.74
CA SER A 157 -46.56 5.10 -3.98
C SER A 157 -45.66 4.37 -2.99
N LEU A 158 -44.42 4.07 -3.40
CA LEU A 158 -43.42 3.53 -2.49
C LEU A 158 -42.96 4.63 -1.53
N ASP A 159 -43.35 4.53 -0.26
CA ASP A 159 -42.95 5.50 0.76
C ASP A 159 -41.48 5.30 1.17
N LEU A 160 -40.67 6.32 0.87
CA LEU A 160 -39.24 6.40 1.18
C LEU A 160 -38.93 7.60 2.08
N SER A 161 -39.92 8.13 2.81
CA SER A 161 -39.78 9.34 3.64
C SER A 161 -38.74 9.20 4.75
N THR A 162 -38.46 7.96 5.18
CA THR A 162 -37.41 7.65 6.16
C THR A 162 -36.03 7.42 5.54
N ALA A 163 -35.87 7.68 4.24
CA ALA A 163 -34.57 7.60 3.59
C ALA A 163 -33.71 8.79 4.04
N GLU A 164 -32.51 8.48 4.51
CA GLU A 164 -31.49 9.49 4.79
C GLU A 164 -30.72 9.75 3.50
N LEU A 165 -31.12 10.81 2.80
CA LEU A 165 -30.54 11.19 1.51
C LEU A 165 -29.64 12.42 1.70
N PHE A 166 -28.33 12.21 1.60
CA PHE A 166 -27.30 13.24 1.73
C PHE A 166 -26.66 13.56 0.39
N ASP A 167 -26.37 14.85 0.15
CA ASP A 167 -25.59 15.35 -0.98
C ASP A 167 -26.09 14.88 -2.37
N ILE A 168 -27.41 14.70 -2.50
CA ILE A 168 -28.00 14.23 -3.75
C ILE A 168 -28.19 15.38 -4.73
N ASP A 169 -27.48 15.31 -5.85
CA ASP A 169 -27.61 16.26 -6.94
C ASP A 169 -28.48 15.72 -8.08
N PHE A 170 -29.65 16.34 -8.27
CA PHE A 170 -30.59 16.02 -9.33
C PHE A 170 -30.49 16.95 -10.55
N ARG A 171 -29.54 17.90 -10.59
CA ARG A 171 -29.41 18.87 -11.70
C ARG A 171 -29.20 18.19 -13.07
N ASN A 172 -28.51 17.06 -13.07
CA ASN A 172 -28.27 16.23 -14.26
C ASN A 172 -29.28 15.08 -14.41
N SER A 173 -30.38 15.11 -13.64
CA SER A 173 -31.45 14.14 -13.77
C SER A 173 -32.62 14.73 -14.54
N SER A 174 -33.25 13.90 -15.37
CA SER A 174 -34.52 14.23 -16.04
C SER A 174 -35.67 14.46 -15.05
N VAL A 175 -35.46 14.17 -13.76
CA VAL A 175 -36.45 14.35 -12.70
C VAL A 175 -36.29 15.74 -12.09
N ASN A 176 -37.29 16.60 -12.31
CA ASN A 176 -37.29 17.96 -11.79
C ASN A 176 -37.25 17.95 -10.25
N LYS A 177 -36.35 18.75 -9.64
CA LYS A 177 -36.22 18.93 -8.18
C LYS A 177 -37.56 19.22 -7.49
N LYS A 178 -38.42 20.03 -8.09
CA LYS A 178 -39.75 20.33 -7.55
C LYS A 178 -40.65 19.10 -7.48
N LYS A 179 -40.52 18.18 -8.43
CA LYS A 179 -41.26 16.91 -8.48
C LYS A 179 -40.69 15.86 -7.52
N LEU A 180 -39.41 15.95 -7.17
CA LEU A 180 -38.80 15.07 -6.17
C LEU A 180 -39.22 15.44 -4.75
N ASN A 181 -39.37 16.73 -4.47
CA ASN A 181 -39.89 17.21 -3.18
C ASN A 181 -41.34 16.78 -2.93
N SER A 182 -42.10 16.49 -3.97
CA SER A 182 -43.46 15.96 -3.86
C SER A 182 -43.52 14.42 -3.83
N LEU A 183 -42.42 13.73 -4.16
CA LEU A 183 -42.27 12.33 -3.78
C LEU A 183 -42.05 12.25 -2.26
N SER A 184 -42.44 11.13 -1.65
CA SER A 184 -42.16 10.83 -0.24
C SER A 184 -40.66 10.58 -0.01
N LEU A 185 -39.82 11.59 -0.20
CA LEU A 185 -38.37 11.58 0.00
C LEU A 185 -38.00 12.72 0.94
N THR A 186 -37.36 12.41 2.06
CA THR A 186 -36.80 13.43 2.94
C THR A 186 -35.37 13.73 2.51
N MET A 187 -35.14 14.95 1.99
CA MET A 187 -33.80 15.40 1.64
C MET A 187 -33.18 16.13 2.83
N ILE A 188 -32.06 15.63 3.33
CA ILE A 188 -31.29 16.33 4.37
C ILE A 188 -30.28 17.21 3.63
N LEU A 189 -30.66 18.47 3.40
CA LEU A 189 -29.76 19.47 2.84
C LEU A 189 -28.78 19.90 3.93
N ASN A 190 -27.51 19.45 3.83
CA ASN A 190 -26.43 20.15 4.51
C ASN A 190 -26.21 21.47 3.77
N LEU A 191 -26.65 22.58 4.36
CA LEU A 191 -26.15 23.89 3.94
C LEU A 191 -24.67 23.97 4.34
N PRO A 192 -23.75 24.31 3.44
CA PRO A 192 -22.39 24.66 3.86
C PRO A 192 -22.47 25.91 4.75
N SER A 193 -21.87 25.81 5.94
CA SER A 193 -21.62 26.92 6.86
C SER A 193 -20.51 27.83 6.34
#